data_AF-A0A2E0FM48-F1
#
_entry.id   AF-A0A2E0FM48-F1
#
_cell.length_a   1.000
_cell.length_b   1.000
_cell.length_c   1.000
_cell.angle_alpha   90.00
_cell.angle_beta   90.00
_cell.angle_gamma   90.00
#
_symmetry.space_group_name_H-M   'P 1'
#
loop_
_entity.id
_entity.type
_entity.pdbx_description
1 polymer ?
#
loop_
_entity_poly.entity_id
_entity_poly.type
_entity_poly.pdbx_seq_one_letter_code
_entity_poly.pdbx_strand_id
1 'polypeptide(L)'
;MSNALLERREELRTVISELKEELSDVNQKIQDVWLGQVRDALRADGKDFGTTKIVSGNKKFKATVRKKVIWDQDKLRNELNSMSPENAQHYGKVVFSVEERKYTAAPPEIKQQLEDCRTVEIGSFSFEEDV
;
A
#
# COMPACT_ATOMS: atom_id res chain seq x y z
N MET A 1 28.51 -21.57 -11.22
CA MET A 1 27.80 -20.49 -11.93
C MET A 1 26.43 -20.17 -11.30
N SER A 2 25.67 -21.17 -10.78
CA SER A 2 24.30 -20.99 -10.28
C SER A 2 24.18 -20.28 -8.92
N ASN A 3 25.06 -20.57 -7.95
CA ASN A 3 24.95 -19.99 -6.60
C ASN A 3 25.46 -18.54 -6.52
N ALA A 4 26.40 -18.15 -7.39
CA ALA A 4 26.91 -16.78 -7.43
C ALA A 4 25.81 -15.74 -7.73
N LEU A 5 24.77 -16.12 -8.50
CA LEU A 5 23.62 -15.26 -8.76
C LEU A 5 22.70 -15.15 -7.52
N LEU A 6 22.58 -16.22 -6.74
CA LEU A 6 21.83 -16.22 -5.47
C LEU A 6 22.54 -15.39 -4.41
N GLU A 7 23.84 -15.61 -4.21
CA GLU A 7 24.69 -14.82 -3.30
C GLU A 7 24.61 -13.34 -3.66
N ARG A 8 24.80 -13.00 -4.95
CA ARG A 8 24.70 -11.61 -5.40
C ARG A 8 23.31 -11.02 -5.20
N ARG A 9 22.24 -11.80 -5.34
CA ARG A 9 20.88 -11.35 -5.07
C ARG A 9 20.70 -11.01 -3.59
N GLU A 10 21.19 -11.85 -2.68
CA GLU A 10 21.08 -11.59 -1.24
C GLU A 10 21.92 -10.38 -0.83
N GLU A 11 23.14 -10.22 -1.35
CA GLU A 11 23.93 -8.99 -1.18
C GLU A 11 23.14 -7.75 -1.61
N LEU A 12 22.54 -7.78 -2.81
CA LEU A 12 21.75 -6.67 -3.32
C LEU A 12 20.50 -6.42 -2.46
N ARG A 13 19.83 -7.46 -1.98
CA ARG A 13 18.67 -7.33 -1.08
C ARG A 13 19.06 -6.63 0.22
N THR A 14 20.17 -7.04 0.83
CA THR A 14 20.68 -6.42 2.06
C THR A 14 20.98 -4.95 1.84
N VAL A 15 21.76 -4.62 0.80
CA VAL A 15 22.11 -3.23 0.47
C VAL A 15 20.86 -2.40 0.15
N ILE A 16 19.89 -2.95 -0.60
CA ILE A 16 18.63 -2.27 -0.88
C ILE A 16 17.83 -2.02 0.41
N SER A 17 17.83 -2.97 1.33
CA SER A 17 17.13 -2.83 2.62
C SER A 17 17.73 -1.69 3.44
N GLU A 18 19.06 -1.69 3.61
CA GLU A 18 19.79 -0.67 4.35
C GLU A 18 19.59 0.72 3.74
N LEU A 19 19.75 0.85 2.42
CA LEU A 19 19.55 2.14 1.73
C LEU A 19 18.10 2.63 1.79
N LYS A 20 17.11 1.71 1.80
CA LYS A 20 15.70 2.07 1.97
C LYS A 20 15.41 2.58 3.38
N GLU A 21 16.03 1.98 4.40
CA GLU A 21 15.91 2.43 5.78
C GLU A 21 16.52 3.81 5.96
N GLU A 22 17.76 4.01 5.50
CA GLU A 22 18.42 5.32 5.55
C GLU A 22 17.63 6.39 4.78
N LEU A 23 17.11 6.08 3.59
CA LEU A 23 16.27 6.99 2.81
C LEU A 23 14.97 7.33 3.55
N SER A 24 14.35 6.35 4.21
CA SER A 24 13.15 6.56 5.04
C SER A 24 13.44 7.54 6.19
N ASP A 25 14.55 7.36 6.88
CA ASP A 25 14.99 8.24 7.97
C ASP A 25 15.26 9.66 7.51
N VAL A 26 15.95 9.82 6.37
CA VAL A 26 16.19 11.14 5.77
C VAL A 26 14.87 11.81 5.37
N ASN A 27 13.94 11.08 4.77
CA ASN A 27 12.62 11.60 4.42
C ASN A 27 11.82 12.03 5.65
N GLN A 28 11.87 11.25 6.73
CA GLN A 28 11.22 11.60 7.99
C GLN A 28 11.81 12.87 8.58
N LYS A 29 13.14 13.01 8.61
CA LYS A 29 13.82 14.24 9.07
C LYS A 29 13.46 15.45 8.21
N ILE A 30 13.40 15.31 6.88
CA ILE A 30 12.93 16.38 5.99
C ILE A 30 11.49 16.75 6.35
N GLN A 31 10.61 15.78 6.57
CA GLN A 31 9.24 16.07 6.96
C GLN A 31 9.17 16.82 8.29
N ASP A 32 9.88 16.36 9.33
CA ASP A 32 9.85 16.98 10.66
C ASP A 32 10.35 18.43 10.65
N VAL A 33 11.39 18.72 9.86
CA VAL A 33 11.95 20.07 9.72
C VAL A 33 11.01 21.01 8.95
N TRP A 34 10.41 20.53 7.86
CA TRP A 34 9.74 21.43 6.91
C TRP A 34 8.21 21.45 7.04
N LEU A 35 7.58 20.43 7.63
CA LEU A 35 6.12 20.30 7.65
C LEU A 35 5.43 21.47 8.35
N GLY A 36 6.00 21.97 9.45
CA GLY A 36 5.47 23.14 10.17
C GLY A 36 5.38 24.35 9.24
N GLN A 37 6.50 24.74 8.64
CA GLN A 37 6.57 25.87 7.71
C GLN A 37 5.64 25.71 6.50
N VAL A 38 5.51 24.50 5.97
CA VAL A 38 4.59 24.20 4.85
C VAL A 38 3.13 24.37 5.27
N ARG A 39 2.75 23.89 6.46
CA ARG A 39 1.38 24.03 6.97
C ARG A 39 1.03 25.48 7.26
N ASP A 40 1.95 26.25 7.80
CA ASP A 40 1.72 27.67 8.09
C ASP A 40 1.58 28.48 6.80
N ALA A 41 2.39 28.18 5.77
CA ALA A 41 2.23 28.78 4.44
C ALA A 41 0.90 28.41 3.77
N LEU A 42 0.43 27.17 3.92
CA LEU A 42 -0.90 26.78 3.43
C LEU A 42 -2.02 27.49 4.19
N ARG A 43 -1.91 27.61 5.52
CA ARG A 43 -2.89 28.31 6.36
C ARG A 43 -2.97 29.80 6.05
N ALA A 44 -1.85 30.44 5.74
CA ALA A 44 -1.82 31.83 5.28
C ALA A 44 -2.63 32.03 3.98
N ASP A 45 -2.69 31.00 3.14
CA ASP A 45 -3.54 30.95 1.93
C ASP A 45 -4.98 30.46 2.21
N GLY A 46 -5.36 30.28 3.48
CA GLY A 46 -6.67 29.75 3.89
C GLY A 46 -6.87 28.26 3.58
N LYS A 47 -5.79 27.47 3.47
CA LYS A 47 -5.81 26.04 3.13
C LYS A 47 -5.24 25.18 4.24
N ASP A 48 -5.84 24.01 4.48
CA ASP A 48 -5.28 22.98 5.35
C ASP A 48 -4.41 21.96 4.60
N PHE A 49 -4.64 21.82 3.30
CA PHE A 49 -3.96 20.90 2.38
C PHE A 49 -3.84 21.56 1.00
N GLY A 50 -2.88 21.10 0.21
CA GLY A 50 -2.62 21.63 -1.13
C GLY A 50 -1.14 21.76 -1.41
N THR A 51 -0.81 22.53 -2.45
CA THR A 51 0.56 22.84 -2.84
C THR A 51 0.90 24.26 -2.45
N THR A 52 2.09 24.48 -1.88
CA THR A 52 2.65 25.80 -1.62
C THR A 52 4.13 25.85 -2.03
N LYS A 53 4.69 27.06 -2.11
CA LYS A 53 6.10 27.27 -2.39
C LYS A 53 6.77 27.87 -1.16
N ILE A 54 7.88 27.27 -0.75
CA ILE A 54 8.69 27.70 0.38
C ILE A 54 10.01 28.25 -0.14
N VAL A 55 10.45 29.39 0.38
CA VAL A 55 11.79 29.93 0.11
C VAL A 55 12.65 29.73 1.34
N SER A 56 13.85 29.19 1.15
CA SER A 56 14.84 29.06 2.21
C SER A 56 16.24 29.26 1.64
N GLY A 57 16.96 30.24 2.22
CA GLY A 57 18.18 30.78 1.63
C GLY A 57 17.93 31.28 0.21
N ASN A 58 18.75 30.82 -0.74
CA ASN A 58 18.64 31.14 -2.16
C ASN A 58 17.83 30.10 -2.97
N LYS A 59 17.16 29.15 -2.31
CA LYS A 59 16.43 28.05 -2.96
C LYS A 59 14.92 28.21 -2.79
N LYS A 60 14.18 27.80 -3.82
CA LYS A 60 12.72 27.70 -3.82
C LYS A 60 12.32 26.23 -3.86
N PHE A 61 11.47 25.83 -2.93
CA PHE A 61 10.95 24.48 -2.79
C PHE A 61 9.46 24.45 -3.07
N LYS A 62 9.00 23.40 -3.74
CA LYS A 62 7.57 23.11 -3.90
C LYS A 62 7.20 22.02 -2.89
N ALA A 63 6.27 22.32 -2.00
CA ALA A 63 5.77 21.37 -1.02
C ALA A 63 4.30 21.06 -1.29
N THR A 64 3.88 19.83 -1.05
CA THR A 64 2.49 19.39 -1.21
C THR A 64 2.05 18.61 0.01
N VAL A 65 1.04 19.10 0.72
CA VAL A 65 0.33 18.37 1.77
C VAL A 65 -0.94 17.81 1.16
N ARG A 66 -1.01 16.50 0.96
CA ARG A 66 -2.20 15.86 0.40
C ARG A 66 -3.26 15.65 1.47
N LYS A 67 -4.53 15.77 1.10
CA LYS A 67 -5.65 15.34 1.93
C LYS A 67 -5.57 13.82 2.10
N LYS A 68 -5.52 13.33 3.34
CA LYS A 68 -5.68 11.91 3.67
C LYS A 68 -7.11 11.68 4.13
N VAL A 69 -7.84 10.81 3.43
CA VAL A 69 -9.17 10.36 3.85
C VAL A 69 -9.00 9.00 4.51
N ILE A 70 -9.51 8.89 5.73
CA ILE A 70 -9.54 7.63 6.49
C ILE A 70 -11.01 7.31 6.73
N TRP A 71 -11.38 6.07 6.44
CA TRP A 71 -12.74 5.57 6.64
C TRP A 71 -12.77 4.68 7.87
N ASP A 72 -13.76 4.90 8.72
CA ASP A 72 -14.14 3.97 9.79
C ASP A 72 -14.71 2.71 9.13
N GLN A 73 -13.93 1.63 9.12
CA GLN A 73 -14.24 0.42 8.35
C GLN A 73 -15.50 -0.28 8.86
N ASP A 74 -15.73 -0.28 10.17
CA ASP A 74 -16.90 -0.91 10.75
C ASP A 74 -18.17 -0.16 10.35
N LYS A 75 -18.15 1.17 10.44
CA LYS A 75 -19.28 2.00 9.97
C LYS A 75 -19.49 1.88 8.47
N LEU A 76 -18.41 1.95 7.68
CA LEU A 76 -18.51 1.86 6.23
C LEU A 76 -19.09 0.51 5.78
N ARG A 77 -18.66 -0.58 6.42
CA ARG A 77 -19.20 -1.91 6.14
C ARG A 77 -20.69 -2.01 6.48
N ASN A 78 -21.09 -1.51 7.65
CA ASN A 78 -22.50 -1.53 8.07
C ASN A 78 -23.37 -0.71 7.12
N GLU A 79 -22.90 0.46 6.71
CA GLU A 79 -23.60 1.34 5.79
C GLU A 79 -23.76 0.68 4.41
N LEU A 80 -22.67 0.14 3.84
CA LEU A 80 -22.72 -0.57 2.55
C LEU A 80 -23.64 -1.81 2.59
N ASN A 81 -23.66 -2.56 3.70
CA ASN A 81 -24.55 -3.71 3.87
C ASN A 81 -26.04 -3.34 4.00
N SER A 82 -26.35 -2.11 4.41
CA SER A 82 -27.72 -1.61 4.54
C SER A 82 -28.31 -1.11 3.21
N MET A 83 -27.47 -0.85 2.21
CA MET A 83 -27.88 -0.39 0.89
C MET A 83 -28.40 -1.53 0.02
N SER A 84 -29.08 -1.17 -1.08
CA SER A 84 -29.33 -2.13 -2.15
C SER A 84 -28.00 -2.61 -2.76
N PRO A 85 -27.94 -3.84 -3.32
CA PRO A 85 -26.72 -4.37 -3.93
C PRO A 85 -26.12 -3.46 -5.02
N GLU A 86 -26.97 -2.85 -5.85
CA GLU A 86 -26.55 -1.93 -6.91
C GLU A 86 -25.84 -0.68 -6.34
N ASN A 87 -26.43 -0.06 -5.31
CA ASN A 87 -25.84 1.11 -4.66
C ASN A 87 -24.56 0.75 -3.91
N ALA A 88 -24.55 -0.39 -3.19
CA ALA A 88 -23.37 -0.86 -2.48
C ALA A 88 -22.18 -1.09 -3.43
N GLN A 89 -22.44 -1.68 -4.62
CA GLN A 89 -21.43 -1.91 -5.65
C GLN A 89 -20.97 -0.62 -6.34
N HIS A 90 -21.83 0.40 -6.42
CA HIS A 90 -21.48 1.69 -7.00
C HIS A 90 -20.44 2.45 -6.15
N TYR A 91 -20.57 2.39 -4.82
CA TYR A 91 -19.68 3.12 -3.90
C TYR A 91 -18.57 2.27 -3.29
N GLY A 92 -18.76 0.95 -3.21
CA GLY A 92 -17.82 0.02 -2.61
C GLY A 92 -17.36 -1.04 -3.60
N LYS A 93 -16.06 -1.33 -3.62
CA LYS A 93 -15.53 -2.51 -4.30
C LYS A 93 -15.57 -3.69 -3.33
N VAL A 94 -16.55 -4.56 -3.47
CA VAL A 94 -16.60 -5.84 -2.75
C VAL A 94 -15.78 -6.87 -3.54
N VAL A 95 -14.71 -7.37 -2.93
CA VAL A 95 -13.90 -8.45 -3.50
C VAL A 95 -14.21 -9.73 -2.72
N PHE A 96 -14.75 -10.72 -3.42
CA PHE A 96 -14.81 -12.08 -2.89
C PHE A 96 -13.49 -12.76 -3.17
N SER A 97 -12.85 -13.25 -2.11
CA SER A 97 -11.60 -14.01 -2.20
C SER A 97 -11.68 -15.21 -1.29
N VAL A 98 -11.24 -16.35 -1.79
CA VAL A 98 -11.09 -17.58 -1.01
C VAL A 98 -9.59 -17.83 -0.87
N GLU A 99 -9.11 -17.90 0.37
CA GLU A 99 -7.72 -18.33 0.62
C GLU A 99 -7.53 -19.78 0.16
N GLU A 100 -6.49 -20.04 -0.63
CA GLU A 100 -6.24 -21.37 -1.22
C GLU A 100 -6.11 -22.47 -0.16
N ARG A 101 -5.55 -22.14 1.01
CA ARG A 101 -5.47 -23.06 2.15
C ARG A 101 -6.85 -23.46 2.67
N LYS A 102 -7.80 -22.52 2.71
CA LYS A 102 -9.19 -22.79 3.14
C LYS A 102 -9.94 -23.62 2.10
N TYR A 103 -9.76 -23.32 0.81
CA TYR A 103 -10.30 -24.14 -0.27
C TYR A 103 -9.78 -25.58 -0.21
N THR A 104 -8.47 -25.77 0.00
CA THR A 104 -7.85 -27.11 0.09
C THR A 104 -8.35 -27.91 1.29
N ALA A 105 -8.58 -27.26 2.42
CA ALA A 105 -9.10 -27.87 3.65
C ALA A 105 -10.63 -28.01 3.69
N ALA A 106 -11.35 -27.51 2.68
CA ALA A 106 -12.81 -27.53 2.66
C ALA A 106 -13.37 -28.95 2.50
N PRO A 107 -14.56 -29.24 3.07
CA PRO A 107 -15.27 -30.48 2.79
C PRO A 107 -15.51 -30.68 1.29
N PRO A 108 -15.60 -31.94 0.80
CA PRO A 108 -15.73 -32.22 -0.64
C PRO A 108 -16.86 -31.47 -1.35
N GLU A 109 -18.02 -31.33 -0.70
CA GLU A 109 -19.18 -30.62 -1.25
C GLU A 109 -18.91 -29.13 -1.48
N ILE A 110 -18.27 -28.47 -0.52
CA ILE A 110 -17.91 -27.05 -0.62
C ILE A 110 -16.81 -26.86 -1.66
N LYS A 111 -15.84 -27.77 -1.71
CA LYS A 111 -14.77 -27.75 -2.69
C LYS A 111 -15.32 -27.83 -4.12
N GLN A 112 -16.30 -28.72 -4.35
CA GLN A 112 -16.96 -28.88 -5.65
C GLN A 112 -17.72 -27.61 -6.08
N GLN A 113 -18.40 -26.93 -5.15
CA GLN A 113 -19.10 -25.68 -5.45
C GLN A 113 -18.16 -24.52 -5.84
N LEU A 114 -16.96 -24.49 -5.25
CA LEU A 114 -15.96 -23.45 -5.51
C LEU A 114 -15.10 -23.75 -6.74
N GLU A 115 -15.05 -25.00 -7.20
CA GLU A 115 -14.16 -25.44 -8.29
C GLU A 115 -14.46 -24.70 -9.60
N ASP A 116 -15.73 -24.57 -9.97
CA ASP A 116 -16.13 -23.86 -11.20
C ASP A 116 -15.77 -22.37 -11.18
N CYS A 117 -15.52 -21.81 -9.99
CA CYS A 117 -15.10 -20.42 -9.81
C CYS A 117 -13.57 -20.26 -9.76
N ARG A 118 -12.80 -21.36 -9.84
CA ARG A 118 -11.36 -21.39 -9.59
C ARG A 118 -10.58 -21.64 -10.88
N THR A 119 -9.66 -20.73 -11.20
CA THR A 119 -8.67 -20.90 -12.28
C THR A 119 -7.28 -20.99 -11.67
N VAL A 120 -6.48 -21.97 -12.12
CA VAL A 120 -5.07 -22.09 -11.74
C VAL A 120 -4.20 -21.81 -12.95
N GLU A 121 -3.34 -20.81 -12.81
CA GLU A 121 -2.34 -20.45 -13.81
C GLU A 121 -0.95 -20.58 -13.19
N ILE A 122 0.08 -20.63 -14.04
CA ILE A 122 1.47 -20.60 -13.58
C ILE A 122 1.69 -19.26 -12.86
N GLY A 123 1.97 -19.35 -11.56
CA GLY A 123 2.23 -18.20 -10.71
C GLY A 123 3.67 -17.67 -10.85
N SER A 124 4.04 -16.79 -9.92
CA SER A 124 5.41 -16.30 -9.82
C SER A 124 6.40 -17.43 -9.57
N PHE A 125 7.47 -17.49 -10.36
CA PHE A 125 8.61 -18.37 -10.10
C PHE A 125 9.47 -17.75 -8.98
N SER A 126 9.66 -18.50 -7.89
CA SER A 126 10.72 -18.22 -6.90
C SER A 126 11.75 -19.34 -6.92
N PHE A 127 13.01 -18.98 -6.70
CA PHE A 127 14.12 -19.90 -6.58
C PHE A 127 14.95 -19.48 -5.37
N GLU A 128 14.93 -20.30 -4.32
CA GLU A 128 15.54 -20.05 -3.03
C GLU A 128 16.40 -21.26 -2.65
N GLU A 129 17.43 -21.03 -1.83
CA GLU A 129 18.22 -22.12 -1.26
C GLU A 129 17.37 -22.83 -0.19
N ASP A 130 17.36 -24.16 -0.20
CA ASP A 130 16.67 -24.98 0.80
C ASP A 130 17.59 -25.07 2.03
N VAL A 131 17.28 -24.29 3.08
CA VAL A 131 18.08 -24.16 4.33
C VAL A 131 17.54 -25.08 5.41
#